data_AF-G5QXY2-F1
#
_entry.id   AF-G5QXY2-F1
#
_cell.length_a   1.000
_cell.length_b   1.000
_cell.length_c   1.000
_cell.angle_alpha   90.00
_cell.angle_beta   90.00
_cell.angle_gamma   90.00
#
_symmetry.space_group_name_H-M   'P 1'
#
loop_
_entity.id
_entity.type
_entity.pdbx_description
1 polymer ?
#
loop_
_entity_poly.entity_id
_entity_poly.type
_entity_poly.pdbx_seq_one_letter_code
_entity_poly.pdbx_strand_id
1 'polypeptide(L)' 'MSTILKWAGNKTAIMPELIKHLPAGQRLVEPFAGSCAVMMTTDYPHYLVADINPDLINLYKKIALDCEAFISRAKNI' A
#
# COMPACT_ATOMS: atom_id res chain seq x y z
N MET A 1 8.21 7.48 4.59
CA MET A 1 6.83 7.83 4.22
C MET A 1 5.88 7.06 5.14
N SER A 2 4.80 7.67 5.62
CA SER A 2 3.79 7.01 6.45
C SER A 2 2.63 6.51 5.59
N THR A 3 2.05 5.36 5.92
CA THR A 3 0.86 4.82 5.25
C THR A 3 -0.41 5.51 5.74
N ILE A 4 -1.48 5.47 4.94
CA ILE A 4 -2.78 6.10 5.26
C ILE A 4 -3.56 5.35 6.36
N LEU A 5 -3.24 4.08 6.61
CA LEU A 5 -3.86 3.25 7.64
C LEU A 5 -2.90 2.95 8.78
N LYS A 6 -3.41 2.97 10.00
CA LYS A 6 -2.80 2.25 11.13
C LYS A 6 -3.11 0.77 10.95
N TRP A 7 -2.08 -0.05 10.88
CA TRP A 7 -2.24 -1.48 10.62
C TRP A 7 -1.23 -2.29 11.44
N ALA A 8 -1.69 -3.39 12.04
CA ALA A 8 -0.82 -4.32 12.75
C ALA A 8 0.17 -4.96 11.75
N GLY A 9 1.45 -4.99 12.08
CA GLY A 9 2.48 -5.53 11.19
C GLY A 9 2.91 -4.58 10.05
N ASN A 10 2.56 -3.30 10.12
CA ASN A 10 3.09 -2.26 9.25
C ASN A 10 4.63 -2.34 9.16
N LYS A 11 5.17 -2.38 7.93
CA LYS A 11 6.62 -2.48 7.66
C LYS A 11 7.36 -1.14 7.54
N THR A 12 6.71 0.02 7.72
CA THR A 12 7.36 1.34 7.61
C THR A 12 8.67 1.43 8.40
N ALA A 13 8.70 0.90 9.63
CA ALA A 13 9.89 0.96 10.49
C ALA A 13 11.07 0.12 9.98
N ILE A 14 10.81 -0.96 9.24
CA ILE A 14 11.84 -1.88 8.74
C ILE A 14 12.20 -1.66 7.26
N MET A 15 11.51 -0.75 6.56
CA MET A 15 11.78 -0.45 5.16
C MET A 15 13.25 -0.10 4.84
N PRO A 16 13.99 0.66 5.69
CA PRO A 16 15.40 0.96 5.44
C PRO A 16 16.28 -0.28 5.33
N GLU A 17 15.92 -1.37 6.02
CA GLU A 17 16.62 -2.64 5.92
C GLU A 17 16.05 -3.51 4.80
N LEU A 18 14.71 -3.62 4.71
CA LEU A 18 14.04 -4.49 3.76
C LEU A 18 14.42 -4.19 2.30
N ILE A 19 14.53 -2.91 1.93
CA ILE A 19 14.86 -2.48 0.55
C ILE A 19 16.21 -3.04 0.08
N LYS A 20 17.19 -3.22 0.98
CA LYS A 20 18.51 -3.75 0.62
C LYS A 20 18.45 -5.18 0.10
N HIS A 21 17.40 -5.91 0.46
CA HIS A 21 17.19 -7.32 0.13
C HIS A 21 16.13 -7.53 -0.96
N LEU A 22 15.47 -6.46 -1.41
CA LEU A 22 14.48 -6.54 -2.48
C LEU A 22 15.19 -6.56 -3.86
N PRO A 23 15.01 -7.61 -4.67
CA PRO A 23 15.65 -7.68 -5.98
C PRO A 23 15.00 -6.71 -6.97
N ALA A 24 15.77 -6.21 -7.94
CA ALA A 24 15.21 -5.50 -9.07
C ALA A 24 14.27 -6.41 -9.89
N GLY A 25 13.24 -5.84 -10.50
CA GLY A 25 12.29 -6.59 -11.31
C GLY A 25 11.26 -5.69 -11.98
N GLN A 26 10.48 -6.28 -12.89
CA GLN A 26 9.41 -5.56 -13.59
C GLN A 26 8.15 -5.41 -12.74
N ARG A 27 7.94 -6.31 -11.77
CA ARG A 27 6.76 -6.31 -10.92
C ARG A 27 7.10 -6.77 -9.51
N LEU A 28 6.62 -6.03 -8.51
CA LEU A 28 6.57 -6.48 -7.14
C LEU A 28 5.17 -7.04 -6.84
N VAL A 29 5.13 -8.23 -6.24
CA VAL A 29 3.89 -8.91 -5.84
C VAL A 29 3.82 -8.90 -4.32
N GLU A 30 2.77 -8.32 -3.76
CA GLU A 30 2.48 -8.24 -2.33
C GLU A 30 1.20 -9.01 -2.01
N PRO A 31 1.28 -10.31 -1.64
CA PRO A 31 0.08 -11.10 -1.33
C PRO A 31 -0.60 -10.74 0.00
N PHE A 32 0.13 -10.03 0.88
CA PHE A 32 -0.30 -9.64 2.22
C PHE A 32 0.03 -8.16 2.44
N ALA A 33 -0.67 -7.29 1.72
CA ALA A 33 -0.35 -5.88 1.61
C ALA A 33 -0.50 -5.12 2.94
N GLY A 34 -1.54 -5.41 3.71
CA GLY A 34 -1.90 -4.62 4.88
C GLY A 34 -1.99 -3.12 4.57
N SER A 35 -1.12 -2.31 5.17
CA SER A 35 -1.09 -0.85 4.92
C SER A 35 -0.38 -0.43 3.62
N CYS A 36 0.09 -1.35 2.79
CA CYS A 36 0.88 -1.12 1.57
C CYS A 36 2.21 -0.41 1.80
N ALA A 37 2.84 -0.61 2.97
CA ALA A 37 4.07 0.08 3.35
C ALA A 37 5.25 -0.21 2.39
N VAL A 38 5.33 -1.43 1.85
CA VAL A 38 6.40 -1.85 0.93
C VAL A 38 6.20 -1.20 -0.44
N MET A 39 5.02 -1.36 -1.05
CA MET A 39 4.62 -0.69 -2.29
C MET A 39 4.86 0.82 -2.26
N MET A 40 4.46 1.50 -1.19
CA MET A 40 4.61 2.96 -1.06
C MET A 40 6.06 3.44 -0.88
N THR A 41 7.00 2.55 -0.58
CA THR A 41 8.42 2.90 -0.34
C THR A 41 9.36 2.27 -1.37
N THR A 42 8.82 1.67 -2.44
CA THR A 42 9.60 1.08 -3.54
C THR A 42 9.22 1.70 -4.88
N ASP A 43 10.01 1.43 -5.93
CA ASP A 43 9.81 2.01 -7.26
C ASP A 43 9.91 0.93 -8.36
N TYR A 44 9.06 -0.09 -8.28
CA TYR A 44 8.90 -1.08 -9.33
C TYR A 44 7.98 -0.54 -10.45
N PRO A 45 8.21 -0.91 -11.73
CA PRO A 45 7.35 -0.50 -12.84
C PRO A 45 5.88 -0.93 -12.67
N HIS A 46 5.65 -2.06 -12.02
CA HIS A 46 4.32 -2.61 -11.77
C HIS A 46 4.19 -3.19 -10.37
N TYR A 47 2.96 -3.15 -9.83
CA TYR A 47 2.61 -3.76 -8.56
C TYR A 47 1.40 -4.68 -8.70
N LEU A 48 1.44 -5.84 -8.07
CA LEU A 48 0.27 -6.68 -7.83
C LEU A 48 0.08 -6.78 -6.32
N VAL A 49 -0.89 -6.04 -5.82
CA VAL A 49 -1.17 -5.91 -4.38
C VAL A 49 -2.45 -6.69 -4.07
N ALA A 50 -2.36 -7.58 -3.08
CA ALA A 50 -3.46 -8.40 -2.62
C ALA A 50 -3.47 -8.47 -1.08
N ASP A 51 -4.66 -8.72 -0.56
CA ASP A 51 -4.93 -9.00 0.84
C ASP A 51 -6.24 -9.78 0.89
N ILE A 52 -6.43 -10.59 1.94
CA ILE A 52 -7.67 -11.35 2.11
C ILE A 52 -8.83 -10.45 2.54
N ASN A 53 -8.55 -9.28 3.15
CA ASN A 53 -9.58 -8.35 3.58
C ASN A 53 -10.18 -7.60 2.37
N PRO A 54 -11.44 -7.86 1.98
CA PRO A 54 -12.04 -7.25 0.81
C PRO A 54 -12.31 -5.75 1.00
N ASP A 55 -12.59 -5.30 2.22
CA ASP A 55 -12.82 -3.88 2.53
C ASP A 55 -11.54 -3.07 2.36
N LEU A 56 -10.41 -3.62 2.79
CA LEU A 56 -9.09 -3.04 2.60
C LEU A 56 -8.77 -2.88 1.11
N ILE A 57 -8.97 -3.93 0.32
CA ILE A 57 -8.72 -3.88 -1.12
C ILE A 57 -9.68 -2.93 -1.82
N ASN A 58 -10.96 -2.89 -1.42
CA ASN A 58 -11.91 -1.94 -1.97
C ASN A 58 -11.55 -0.49 -1.62
N LEU A 59 -11.09 -0.22 -0.40
CA LEU A 59 -10.59 1.09 0.02
C LEU A 59 -9.47 1.57 -0.91
N TYR A 60 -8.42 0.77 -1.13
CA TYR A 60 -7.33 1.15 -2.03
C TYR A 60 -7.81 1.33 -3.47
N LYS A 61 -8.71 0.48 -3.97
CA LYS A 61 -9.31 0.63 -5.31
C LYS A 61 -10.11 1.94 -5.43
N LYS A 62 -10.85 2.35 -4.40
CA LYS A 62 -11.61 3.61 -4.41
C LYS A 62 -10.69 4.83 -4.38
N ILE A 63 -9.63 4.79 -3.59
CA ILE A 63 -8.61 5.84 -3.56
C ILE A 63 -7.92 5.96 -4.93
N ALA A 64 -7.55 4.83 -5.55
CA ALA A 64 -6.91 4.82 -6.86
C ALA A 64 -7.83 5.30 -8.00
N LEU A 65 -9.13 5.04 -7.88
CA LEU A 65 -10.13 5.44 -8.87
C LEU A 65 -10.40 6.96 -8.84
N ASP A 66 -10.60 7.53 -7.65
CA ASP A 66 -10.88 8.95 -7.48
C ASP A 66 -10.46 9.44 -6.08
N CYS A 67 -9.21 9.88 -6.00
CA CYS A 67 -8.58 10.33 -4.75
C CYS A 67 -9.29 11.56 -4.15
N GLU A 68 -9.66 12.53 -4.99
CA GLU A 68 -10.29 13.77 -4.52
C GLU A 68 -11.70 13.51 -3.97
N ALA A 69 -12.50 12.69 -4.66
CA ALA A 69 -13.81 12.31 -4.15
C ALA A 69 -13.70 11.48 -2.86
N PHE A 70 -12.68 10.61 -2.73
CA PHE A 70 -12.43 9.89 -1.50
C PHE A 70 -12.07 10.83 -0.35
N ILE A 71 -11.12 11.74 -0.55
CA ILE A 71 -10.69 12.73 0.46
C ILE A 71 -11.86 13.62 0.87
N SER A 72 -12.65 14.11 -0.09
CA SER A 72 -13.81 14.95 0.18
C SER A 72 -14.84 14.22 1.04
N ARG A 73 -15.15 12.95 0.74
CA ARG A 73 -16.05 12.15 1.58
C ARG A 73 -15.47 11.90 2.97
N ALA A 74 -14.20 11.49 3.07
CA ALA A 74 -13.56 11.16 4.34
C ALA A 74 -13.42 12.34 5.31
N LYS A 75 -13.30 13.58 4.80
CA LYS A 75 -13.26 14.80 5.62
C LYS A 75 -14.63 15.19 6.21
N ASN A 76 -15.71 14.73 5.61
CA ASN A 76 -17.09 15.08 5.98
C ASN A 76 -17.76 13.99 6.82
N ILE A 77 -16.97 13.09 7.41
CA ILE A 77 -17.42 12.05 8.35
C ILE A 77 -17.05 12.48 9.77
#